data_AF-A0A5K0XPR8-F1
#
_entry.id   AF-A0A5K0XPR8-F1
#
_cell.length_a   1.000
_cell.length_b   1.000
_cell.length_c   1.000
_cell.angle_alpha   90.00
_cell.angle_beta   90.00
_cell.angle_gamma   90.00
#
_symmetry.space_group_name_H-M   'P 1'
#
loop_
_entity.id
_entity.type
_entity.pdbx_description
1 polymer ?
#
loop_
_entity_poly.entity_id
_entity_poly.type
_entity_poly.pdbx_seq_one_letter_code
_entity_poly.pdbx_strand_id
1 'polypeptide(L)'
;GMLPSFSACCNELVQRWEKSISPQGSGELDVWKEFQNLTGDVISRTAFGSNYEEGRQIFQMQKEQAGLVLQAFAKLYIPGL
;
A
#
# COMPACT_ATOMS: atom_id res chain seq x y z
N GLY A 1 0.45 -18.05 0.42
CA GLY A 1 0.98 -17.87 -0.94
C GLY A 1 0.35 -16.66 -1.58
N MET A 2 0.98 -16.07 -2.60
CA MET A 2 0.60 -14.74 -3.12
C MET A 2 -0.85 -14.65 -3.62
N LEU A 3 -1.30 -15.60 -4.45
CA LEU A 3 -2.64 -15.54 -5.05
C LEU A 3 -3.77 -15.61 -4.01
N PRO A 4 -3.76 -16.53 -3.01
CA PRO A 4 -4.72 -16.51 -1.92
C PRO A 4 -4.71 -15.22 -1.10
N SER A 5 -3.53 -14.69 -0.77
CA SER A 5 -3.40 -13.43 -0.03
C SER A 5 -3.98 -12.25 -0.82
N PHE A 6 -3.73 -12.21 -2.14
CA PHE A 6 -4.28 -11.19 -3.03
C PHE A 6 -5.82 -11.21 -3.02
N SER A 7 -6.43 -12.38 -3.20
CA SER A 7 -7.88 -12.51 -3.18
C SER A 7 -8.49 -12.08 -1.84
N ALA A 8 -7.89 -12.48 -0.71
CA ALA A 8 -8.35 -12.08 0.62
C ALA A 8 -8.27 -10.55 0.82
N CYS A 9 -7.15 -9.93 0.44
CA CYS A 9 -6.98 -8.47 0.55
C CYS A 9 -7.97 -7.70 -0.34
N CYS A 10 -8.26 -8.17 -1.55
CA CYS A 10 -9.26 -7.56 -2.43
C CYS A 10 -10.67 -7.62 -1.81
N ASN A 11 -11.05 -8.76 -1.23
CA ASN A 11 -12.34 -8.89 -0.55
C ASN A 11 -12.46 -7.91 0.62
N GLU A 12 -11.41 -7.75 1.42
CA GLU A 12 -11.38 -6.79 2.54
C GLU A 12 -11.41 -5.33 2.07
N LEU A 13 -10.78 -5.02 0.94
CA LEU A 13 -10.84 -3.69 0.33
C LEU A 13 -12.29 -3.34 -0.07
N VAL A 14 -12.96 -4.24 -0.79
CA VAL A 14 -14.37 -4.04 -1.20
C VAL A 14 -15.26 -3.87 0.02
N GLN A 15 -15.10 -4.71 1.06
CA GLN A 15 -15.86 -4.58 2.31
C GLN A 15 -15.61 -3.24 3.02
N ARG A 16 -14.37 -2.70 2.98
CA ARG A 16 -14.07 -1.37 3.52
C ARG A 16 -14.78 -0.27 2.74
N TRP A 17 -14.80 -0.37 1.41
CA TRP A 17 -15.51 0.59 0.57
C TRP A 17 -17.01 0.56 0.81
N GLU A 18 -17.62 -0.62 0.84
CA GLU A 18 -19.05 -0.79 1.14
C GLU A 18 -19.44 -0.16 2.49
N LYS A 19 -18.60 -0.30 3.52
CA LYS A 19 -18.81 0.32 4.83
C LYS A 19 -18.59 1.84 4.84
N SER A 20 -17.83 2.36 3.87
CA SER A 20 -17.48 3.78 3.77
C SER A 20 -18.46 4.57 2.90
N ILE A 21 -19.30 3.88 2.11
CA ILE A 21 -20.35 4.51 1.32
C ILE A 21 -21.40 5.13 2.26
N SER A 22 -21.70 6.39 2.00
CA SER A 22 -22.70 7.14 2.76
C SER A 22 -24.12 6.57 2.55
N PRO A 23 -25.09 6.82 3.44
CA PRO A 23 -26.48 6.38 3.26
C PRO A 23 -27.11 6.80 1.92
N GLN A 24 -26.54 7.82 1.27
CA GLN A 24 -26.93 8.32 -0.05
C GLN A 24 -26.53 7.36 -1.20
N GLY A 25 -25.85 6.25 -0.92
CA GLY A 25 -25.60 5.16 -1.87
C GLY A 25 -24.40 5.35 -2.79
N SER A 26 -23.64 6.44 -2.62
CA SER A 26 -22.40 6.69 -3.35
C SER A 26 -21.37 7.40 -2.47
N GLY A 27 -20.10 7.37 -2.91
CA GLY A 27 -18.98 8.01 -2.25
C GLY A 27 -17.79 8.14 -3.20
N GLU A 28 -16.98 9.16 -2.96
CA GLU A 28 -15.70 9.34 -3.67
C GLU A 28 -14.58 8.70 -2.87
N LEU A 29 -13.59 8.13 -3.57
CA LEU A 29 -12.40 7.55 -2.96
C LEU A 29 -11.16 7.90 -3.76
N ASP A 30 -10.04 8.03 -3.06
CA ASP A 30 -8.72 8.21 -3.67
C ASP A 30 -8.20 6.84 -4.13
N VAL A 31 -8.39 6.53 -5.42
CA VAL A 31 -7.99 5.26 -6.01
C VAL A 31 -6.50 5.01 -5.86
N TRP A 32 -5.67 6.06 -5.94
CA TRP A 32 -4.23 5.95 -5.80
C TRP A 32 -3.85 5.48 -4.40
N LYS A 33 -4.41 6.12 -3.37
CA LYS A 33 -4.20 5.72 -1.98
C LYS A 33 -4.67 4.29 -1.73
N GLU A 34 -5.86 3.92 -2.23
CA GLU A 34 -6.42 2.59 -2.01
C GLU A 34 -5.60 1.47 -2.68
N PHE A 35 -5.06 1.71 -3.87
CA PHE A 35 -4.20 0.73 -4.55
C PHE A 35 -2.85 0.57 -3.84
N GLN A 36 -2.28 1.65 -3.30
CA GLN A 36 -1.06 1.54 -2.50
C GLN A 36 -1.31 0.78 -1.20
N ASN A 37 -2.46 0.99 -0.55
CA ASN A 37 -2.86 0.23 0.64
C ASN A 37 -3.03 -1.26 0.31
N LEU A 38 -3.77 -1.59 -0.77
CA LEU A 38 -3.94 -2.98 -1.22
C LEU A 38 -2.60 -3.66 -1.49
N THR A 39 -1.69 -2.97 -2.18
CA THR A 39 -0.35 -3.50 -2.47
C THR A 39 0.42 -3.80 -1.18
N GLY A 40 0.39 -2.88 -0.22
CA GLY A 40 0.98 -3.08 1.10
C GLY A 40 0.37 -4.28 1.83
N ASP A 41 -0.96 -4.41 1.83
CA ASP A 41 -1.68 -5.52 2.48
C ASP A 41 -1.27 -6.87 1.87
N VAL A 42 -1.22 -6.96 0.53
CA VAL A 42 -0.82 -8.17 -0.19
C VAL A 42 0.62 -8.56 0.09
N ILE A 43 1.57 -7.62 -0.03
CA ILE A 43 2.99 -7.88 0.23
C ILE A 43 3.16 -8.32 1.66
N SER A 44 2.53 -7.61 2.60
CA SER A 44 2.69 -7.88 4.02
C SER A 44 2.14 -9.25 4.41
N ARG A 45 0.94 -9.61 3.94
CA ARG A 45 0.38 -10.95 4.17
C ARG A 45 1.13 -12.07 3.48
N THR A 46 1.69 -11.79 2.30
CA THR A 46 2.43 -12.80 1.54
C THR A 46 3.82 -13.06 2.14
N ALA A 47 4.53 -12.00 2.52
CA ALA A 47 5.91 -12.08 2.99
C ALA A 47 6.03 -12.35 4.49
N PHE A 48 5.10 -11.85 5.31
CA PHE A 48 5.19 -11.92 6.78
C PHE A 48 4.12 -12.83 7.42
N GLY A 49 3.17 -13.35 6.64
CA GLY A 49 2.21 -14.35 7.12
C GLY A 49 1.38 -13.86 8.31
N SER A 50 1.55 -14.49 9.48
CA SER A 50 0.84 -14.10 10.71
C SER A 50 1.26 -12.74 11.26
N ASN A 51 2.46 -12.27 10.92
CA ASN A 51 3.03 -10.99 11.39
C ASN A 51 2.82 -9.88 10.35
N TYR A 52 1.71 -9.95 9.61
CA TYR A 52 1.48 -9.05 8.48
C TYR A 52 1.21 -7.61 8.89
N GLU A 53 0.77 -7.35 10.13
CA GLU A 53 0.56 -5.98 10.59
C GLU A 53 1.89 -5.26 10.83
N GLU A 54 2.88 -5.94 11.41
CA GLU A 54 4.26 -5.45 11.47
C GLU A 54 4.84 -5.30 10.06
N GLY A 55 4.57 -6.26 9.18
CA GLY A 55 4.94 -6.18 7.76
C GLY A 55 4.38 -4.93 7.05
N ARG A 56 3.14 -4.55 7.37
CA ARG A 56 2.47 -3.36 6.82
C ARG A 56 3.18 -2.08 7.26
N GLN A 57 3.60 -2.01 8.53
CA GLN A 57 4.38 -0.88 9.04
C GLN A 57 5.74 -0.78 8.34
N ILE A 58 6.42 -1.92 8.14
CA ILE A 58 7.70 -1.97 7.40
C ILE A 58 7.52 -1.46 5.96
N PHE A 59 6.49 -1.92 5.25
CA PHE A 59 6.21 -1.48 3.88
C PHE A 59 5.99 0.03 3.80
N GLN A 60 5.22 0.58 4.75
CA GLN A 60 4.95 2.02 4.80
C GLN A 60 6.25 2.82 5.02
N MET A 61 7.12 2.38 5.94
CA MET A 61 8.44 3.01 6.14
C MET A 61 9.32 2.91 4.89
N GLN A 62 9.32 1.77 4.19
CA GLN A 62 10.09 1.61 2.95
C GLN A 62 9.62 2.55 1.84
N LYS A 63 8.31 2.79 1.73
CA LYS A 63 7.73 3.74 0.77
C LYS A 63 8.19 5.17 1.06
N GLU A 64 8.17 5.58 2.33
CA GLU A 64 8.67 6.90 2.76
C GLU A 64 10.17 7.03 2.48
N GLN A 65 10.94 6.00 2.82
CA GLN A 65 12.37 5.96 2.54
C GLN A 65 12.66 6.05 1.04
N ALA A 66 11.93 5.33 0.19
CA ALA A 66 12.08 5.41 -1.27
C ALA A 66 11.84 6.83 -1.79
N GLY A 67 10.85 7.54 -1.26
CA GLY A 67 10.61 8.95 -1.59
C GLY A 67 11.79 9.85 -1.21
N LEU A 68 12.33 9.68 0.00
CA LEU A 68 13.50 10.44 0.48
C LEU A 68 14.75 10.14 -0.34
N VAL A 69 14.96 8.87 -0.68
CA VAL A 69 16.08 8.43 -1.52
C VAL A 69 16.01 9.07 -2.90
N LEU A 70 14.83 9.07 -3.54
CA LEU A 70 14.65 9.74 -4.84
C LEU A 70 14.92 11.24 -4.76
N GLN A 71 14.47 11.91 -3.70
CA GLN A 71 14.76 13.34 -3.49
C GLN A 71 16.25 13.60 -3.28
N ALA A 72 16.96 12.74 -2.55
CA ALA A 72 18.40 12.84 -2.37
C ALA A 72 19.15 12.63 -3.69
N PHE A 73 18.75 11.62 -4.48
CA PHE A 73 19.30 11.37 -5.81
C PHE A 73 19.09 12.54 -6.76
N ALA A 74 17.92 13.16 -6.77
CA ALA A 74 17.63 14.32 -7.62
C ALA A 74 18.49 15.55 -7.28
N LYS A 75 18.98 15.65 -6.03
CA LYS A 75 19.88 16.72 -5.57
C LYS A 75 21.35 16.36 -5.74
N LEU A 76 21.65 15.11 -6.10
CA LEU A 76 23.02 14.63 -6.24
C LEU A 76 23.59 15.18 -7.55
N TYR A 77 24.46 16.17 -7.46
CA TYR A 77 25.32 16.54 -8.57
C TYR A 77 26.51 15.57 -8.59
N ILE A 78 26.64 14.78 -9.65
CA ILE A 78 27.81 13.94 -9.89
C ILE A 78 28.66 14.66 -10.95
N PRO A 79 29.78 15.30 -10.58
CA PRO A 79 30.65 15.94 -11.56
C PRO A 79 31.17 14.90 -12.55
N GLY A 80 30.89 15.09 -13.85
CA GLY A 80 31.31 14.16 -14.91
C GLY A 80 30.24 13.14 -15.33
N LEU A 81 29.04 13.19 -14.75
CA LEU A 81 27.82 12.58 -15.30
C LEU A 81 26.93 13.64 -15.96
#